data_AF-A0A9E2IX20-F1
#
_entry.id   AF-A0A9E2IX20-F1
#
_cell.length_a   1.000
_cell.length_b   1.000
_cell.length_c   1.000
_cell.angle_alpha   90.00
_cell.angle_beta   90.00
_cell.angle_gamma   90.00
#
_symmetry.space_group_name_H-M   'P 1'
#
loop_
_entity.id
_entity.type
_entity.pdbx_description
1 polymer ?
#
loop_
_entity_poly.entity_id
_entity_poly.type
_entity_poly.pdbx_seq_one_letter_code
_entity_poly.pdbx_strand_id
1 'polypeptide(L)'
;MQNITSVIREFTFFVQEKYRIALDRPGSGNAKNIGSVVKIDDLINGQGPFARLGEEIFDDYWMYYLTKDMAKSVDLKGASYKNLREYKEYKRLQ
;
A
#
# COMPACT_ATOMS: atom_id res chain seq x y z
N MET A 1 38.02 11.00 11.97
CA MET A 1 36.78 10.44 11.39
C MET A 1 37.01 9.35 10.32
N GLN A 2 38.23 8.82 10.12
CA GLN A 2 38.52 7.91 8.99
C GLN A 2 38.50 6.40 9.31
N ASN A 3 38.19 5.98 10.55
CA ASN A 3 38.32 4.57 10.97
C ASN A 3 36.99 3.89 11.36
N ILE A 4 35.84 4.42 10.95
CA ILE A 4 34.56 3.73 11.16
C ILE A 4 34.25 2.93 9.90
N THR A 5 34.34 1.60 9.99
CA THR A 5 33.97 0.70 8.90
C THR A 5 32.47 0.80 8.64
N SER A 6 32.09 1.18 7.42
CA SER A 6 30.67 1.17 7.03
C SER A 6 30.14 -0.25 6.85
N VAL A 7 28.96 -0.52 7.40
CA VAL A 7 28.23 -1.80 7.27
C VAL A 7 27.33 -1.86 6.02
N ILE A 8 27.18 -0.73 5.32
CA ILE A 8 26.34 -0.59 4.12
C ILE A 8 27.00 0.36 3.11
N ARG A 9 26.81 0.09 1.82
CA ARG A 9 27.37 0.87 0.70
C ARG A 9 26.34 0.91 -0.44
N GLU A 10 26.58 1.74 -1.44
CA GLU A 10 25.79 1.78 -2.71
C GLU A 10 24.30 2.12 -2.50
N PHE A 11 24.05 3.25 -1.84
CA PHE A 11 22.68 3.73 -1.66
C PHE A 11 22.05 4.19 -2.97
N THR A 12 20.79 3.79 -3.17
CA THR A 12 19.92 4.35 -4.21
C THR A 12 18.85 5.21 -3.55
N PHE A 13 18.68 6.43 -4.05
CA PHE A 13 17.65 7.36 -3.60
C PHE A 13 16.64 7.55 -4.72
N PHE A 14 15.35 7.57 -4.38
CA PHE A 14 14.28 7.83 -5.33
C PHE A 14 13.22 8.72 -4.68
N VAL A 15 12.46 9.43 -5.51
CA VAL A 15 11.30 10.21 -5.11
C VAL A 15 10.12 9.71 -5.92
N GLN A 16 9.05 9.32 -5.24
CA GLN A 16 7.85 8.85 -5.90
C GLN A 16 6.62 9.17 -5.04
N GLU A 17 5.51 9.45 -5.71
CA GLU A 17 4.22 9.64 -5.04
C GLU A 17 3.81 8.34 -4.33
N LYS A 18 3.27 8.46 -3.11
CA LYS A 18 2.94 7.29 -2.29
C LYS A 18 1.95 6.35 -2.97
N TYR A 19 0.90 6.89 -3.59
CA TYR A 19 -0.11 6.07 -4.27
C TYR A 19 0.50 5.27 -5.43
N ARG A 20 1.51 5.80 -6.12
CA ARG A 20 2.16 5.13 -7.25
C ARG A 20 2.98 3.91 -6.86
N ILE A 21 3.32 3.74 -5.58
CA ILE A 21 4.07 2.58 -5.07
C ILE A 21 3.29 1.72 -4.07
N ALA A 22 2.08 2.14 -3.69
CA ALA A 22 1.26 1.42 -2.72
C ALA A 22 0.70 0.12 -3.30
N LEU A 23 0.62 -0.92 -2.48
CA LEU A 23 -0.16 -2.14 -2.74
C LEU A 23 -1.56 -2.02 -2.17
N ASP A 24 -2.44 -2.94 -2.57
CA ASP A 24 -3.81 -3.11 -2.09
C ASP A 24 -3.90 -4.02 -0.84
N ARG A 25 -2.79 -4.15 -0.11
CA ARG A 25 -2.68 -5.02 1.06
C ARG A 25 -1.89 -4.34 2.18
N PRO A 26 -2.19 -4.63 3.46
CA PRO A 26 -1.45 -4.08 4.58
C PRO A 26 0.02 -4.52 4.54
N GLY A 27 0.93 -3.59 4.87
CA GLY A 27 2.36 -3.87 5.05
C GLY A 27 2.69 -4.43 6.43
N SER A 28 1.79 -4.27 7.41
CA SER A 28 1.95 -4.83 8.75
C SER A 28 0.58 -5.16 9.38
N GLY A 29 0.50 -6.26 10.13
CA GLY A 29 -0.74 -6.69 10.79
C GLY A 29 -1.15 -5.77 11.93
N ASN A 30 -0.28 -5.61 12.94
CA ASN A 30 -0.62 -4.90 14.18
C ASN A 30 -0.66 -3.38 14.01
N ALA A 31 0.34 -2.82 13.31
CA ALA A 31 0.48 -1.37 13.12
C ALA A 31 -0.33 -0.81 11.94
N LYS A 32 -1.02 -1.69 11.18
CA LYS A 32 -2.02 -1.32 10.17
C LYS A 32 -1.45 -0.39 9.08
N ASN A 33 -0.20 -0.59 8.70
CA ASN A 33 0.45 0.20 7.65
C ASN A 33 -0.02 -0.22 6.26
N ILE A 34 -0.01 0.71 5.30
CA ILE A 34 -0.18 0.44 3.87
C ILE A 34 1.09 -0.23 3.34
N GLY A 35 0.96 -1.33 2.58
CA GLY A 35 2.09 -2.00 1.94
C GLY A 35 2.56 -1.27 0.69
N SER A 36 3.82 -1.47 0.30
CA SER A 36 4.37 -0.99 -0.97
C SER A 36 4.77 -2.15 -1.87
N VAL A 37 4.94 -1.87 -3.17
CA VAL A 37 5.62 -2.79 -4.08
C VAL A 37 7.03 -3.10 -3.55
N VAL A 38 7.50 -4.32 -3.82
CA VAL A 38 8.76 -4.84 -3.25
C VAL A 38 9.91 -4.88 -4.24
N LYS A 39 9.62 -4.79 -5.55
CA LYS A 39 10.66 -4.75 -6.59
C LYS A 39 11.23 -3.33 -6.66
N ILE A 40 12.56 -3.24 -6.68
CA ILE A 40 13.28 -1.96 -6.76
C ILE A 40 12.87 -1.17 -8.01
N ASP A 41 12.78 -1.84 -9.17
CA ASP A 41 12.37 -1.19 -10.41
C ASP A 41 10.95 -0.63 -10.34
N ASP A 42 10.02 -1.34 -9.69
CA ASP A 42 8.64 -0.89 -9.53
C ASP A 42 8.56 0.32 -8.58
N LEU A 43 9.42 0.37 -7.54
CA LEU A 43 9.53 1.52 -6.63
C LEU A 43 10.05 2.76 -7.37
N ILE A 44 11.15 2.61 -8.11
CA ILE A 44 11.77 3.71 -8.86
C ILE A 44 10.81 4.25 -9.92
N ASN A 45 10.17 3.36 -10.68
CA ASN A 45 9.30 3.75 -11.79
C ASN A 45 7.84 4.04 -11.37
N GLY A 46 7.50 3.84 -10.09
CA GLY A 46 6.15 4.06 -9.56
C GLY A 46 5.11 3.17 -10.25
N GLN A 47 5.35 1.86 -10.27
CA GLN A 47 4.55 0.85 -10.97
C GLN A 47 3.66 0.03 -10.03
N GLY A 48 3.17 0.65 -8.96
CA GLY A 48 2.15 0.07 -8.09
C GLY A 48 0.78 -0.02 -8.78
N PRO A 49 -0.12 -0.87 -8.27
CA PRO A 49 -1.45 -1.07 -8.86
C PRO A 49 -2.30 0.22 -8.92
N PHE A 50 -2.16 1.13 -7.95
CA PHE A 50 -2.87 2.41 -7.95
C PHE A 50 -2.29 3.43 -8.93
N ALA A 51 -1.07 3.24 -9.46
CA ALA A 51 -0.47 4.18 -10.41
C ALA A 51 -1.31 4.39 -11.68
N ARG A 52 -2.10 3.38 -12.08
CA ARG A 52 -3.05 3.46 -13.20
C ARG A 52 -4.47 3.85 -12.79
N LEU A 53 -4.79 3.77 -11.49
CA LEU A 53 -6.13 4.04 -10.96
C LEU A 53 -6.27 5.48 -10.44
N GLY A 54 -5.16 6.13 -10.10
CA GLY A 54 -5.12 7.51 -9.60
C GLY A 54 -5.15 7.60 -8.08
N GLU A 55 -4.78 8.78 -7.58
CA GLU A 55 -4.70 9.10 -6.15
C GLU A 55 -6.07 9.04 -5.47
N GLU A 56 -7.14 9.51 -6.13
CA GLU A 56 -8.50 9.50 -5.58
C GLU A 56 -8.97 8.08 -5.22
N ILE A 57 -8.68 7.09 -6.08
CA ILE A 57 -9.01 5.68 -5.81
C ILE A 57 -8.14 5.12 -4.69
N PHE A 58 -6.88 5.52 -4.61
CA PHE A 58 -5.99 5.12 -3.53
C PHE A 58 -6.50 5.62 -2.17
N ASP A 59 -6.87 6.89 -2.08
CA ASP A 59 -7.36 7.50 -0.85
C ASP A 59 -8.68 6.88 -0.41
N ASP A 60 -9.66 6.75 -1.31
CA ASP A 60 -10.94 6.11 -0.99
C ASP A 60 -10.77 4.64 -0.59
N TYR A 61 -9.92 3.89 -1.30
CA TYR A 61 -9.62 2.50 -0.97
C TYR A 61 -9.10 2.38 0.46
N TRP A 62 -8.09 3.18 0.83
CA TRP A 62 -7.41 3.04 2.12
C TRP A 62 -8.14 3.72 3.28
N MET A 63 -8.94 4.75 3.01
CA MET A 63 -9.78 5.41 4.01
C MET A 63 -10.87 4.47 4.54
N TYR A 64 -11.42 3.59 3.70
CA TYR A 64 -12.47 2.65 4.09
C TYR A 64 -12.01 1.19 4.21
N TYR A 65 -10.71 0.92 4.02
CA TYR A 65 -10.18 -0.43 4.17
C TYR A 65 -10.25 -0.89 5.63
N LEU A 66 -10.93 -2.01 5.87
CA LEU A 66 -11.00 -2.62 7.19
C LEU A 66 -10.26 -3.95 7.20
N THR A 67 -9.43 -4.17 8.22
CA THR A 67 -8.99 -5.53 8.56
C THR A 67 -10.15 -6.29 9.21
N LYS A 68 -10.03 -7.62 9.27
CA LYS A 68 -11.06 -8.48 9.91
C LYS A 68 -11.36 -8.03 11.35
N ASP A 69 -10.33 -7.70 12.12
CA ASP A 69 -10.50 -7.28 13.51
C ASP A 69 -11.09 -5.86 13.62
N MET A 70 -10.75 -4.96 12.69
CA MET A 70 -11.40 -3.65 12.63
C MET A 70 -12.89 -3.79 12.35
N ALA A 71 -13.27 -4.58 11.34
CA ALA A 71 -14.67 -4.84 11.02
C ALA A 71 -15.43 -5.41 12.21
N LYS A 72 -14.83 -6.38 12.91
CA LYS A 72 -15.40 -6.96 14.13
C LYS A 72 -15.57 -5.93 15.25
N SER A 73 -14.63 -4.99 15.41
CA SER A 73 -14.72 -3.95 16.46
C SER A 73 -15.85 -2.93 16.25
N VAL A 74 -16.41 -2.87 15.05
CA VAL A 74 -17.57 -2.02 14.71
C VAL A 74 -18.81 -2.85 14.36
N ASP A 75 -18.88 -4.09 14.89
CA ASP A 75 -20.00 -5.03 14.73
C ASP A 75 -20.37 -5.37 13.27
N LEU A 76 -19.43 -5.21 12.35
CA LEU A 76 -19.57 -5.68 10.97
C LEU A 76 -19.22 -7.17 10.88
N LYS A 77 -19.98 -7.91 10.07
CA LYS A 77 -19.72 -9.34 9.80
C LYS A 77 -18.34 -9.59 9.16
N GLY A 78 -17.79 -8.59 8.48
CA GLY A 78 -16.48 -8.62 7.85
C GLY A 78 -16.17 -7.33 7.09
N ALA A 79 -14.97 -7.23 6.55
CA ALA A 79 -14.58 -6.13 5.69
C ALA A 79 -15.33 -6.17 4.35
N SER A 80 -15.65 -4.99 3.81
CA SER A 80 -16.36 -4.85 2.53
C SER A 80 -15.54 -5.33 1.32
N TYR A 81 -14.22 -5.25 1.41
CA TYR A 81 -13.25 -5.72 0.42
C TYR A 81 -11.90 -5.97 1.08
N LYS A 82 -11.06 -6.78 0.45
CA LYS A 82 -9.71 -7.16 0.95
C LYS A 82 -8.58 -6.97 -0.08
N ASN A 83 -8.94 -6.56 -1.29
CA ASN A 83 -8.05 -6.36 -2.43
C ASN A 83 -8.73 -5.45 -3.46
N LEU A 84 -7.99 -4.98 -4.45
CA LEU A 84 -8.50 -4.05 -5.46
C LEU A 84 -9.60 -4.66 -6.34
N ARG A 85 -9.57 -5.97 -6.56
CA ARG A 85 -10.63 -6.64 -7.34
C ARG A 85 -11.97 -6.55 -6.61
N GLU A 86 -12.02 -6.96 -5.35
CA GLU A 86 -13.23 -6.87 -4.52
C GLU A 86 -13.68 -5.41 -4.35
N TYR A 87 -12.75 -4.46 -4.24
CA TYR A 87 -13.08 -3.04 -4.17
C TYR A 87 -13.78 -2.54 -5.44
N LYS A 88 -13.29 -2.92 -6.63
CA LYS A 88 -13.94 -2.58 -7.89
C LYS A 88 -15.35 -3.17 -7.98
N GLU A 89 -15.52 -4.44 -7.57
CA GLU A 89 -16.82 -5.08 -7.49
C GLU A 89 -17.75 -4.34 -6.50
N TYR A 90 -17.23 -3.94 -5.33
CA TYR A 90 -17.96 -3.19 -4.30
C TYR A 90 -18.42 -1.80 -4.78
N LYS A 91 -17.54 -1.04 -5.45
CA LYS A 91 -17.83 0.29 -6.00
C LYS A 91 -18.55 0.25 -7.36
N ARG A 92 -18.74 -0.95 -7.94
CA ARG A 92 -19.29 -1.14 -9.29
C ARG A 92 -18.49 -0.40 -10.37
N LEU A 93 -17.17 -0.37 -10.21
CA LEU A 93 -16.24 0.17 -11.19
C LEU A 93 -16.01 -0.92 -12.26
N GLN A 94 -16.26 -0.58 -13.53
CA GLN A 94 -16.04 -1.45 -14.69
C GLN A 94 -14.54 -1.72 -14.91
#